data_AF-A0A7V6WH23-F1
#
_entry.id   AF-A0A7V6WH23-F1
#
_cell.length_a   1.000
_cell.length_b   1.000
_cell.length_c   1.000
_cell.angle_alpha   90.00
_cell.angle_beta   90.00
_cell.angle_gamma   90.00
#
_symmetry.space_group_name_H-M   'P 1'
#
loop_
_entity.id
_entity.type
_entity.pdbx_description
1 polymer ?
#
loop_
_entity_poly.entity_id
_entity_poly.type
_entity_poly.pdbx_seq_one_letter_code
_entity_poly.pdbx_strand_id
1 'polypeptide(L)'
;MERKIRLVTVGSTETVAQELLVVVREMFPHEIISSAMALKSVPDHSIADLFAALPTRVAEAAQKIPQKKIVTLELVPDALFYVAIAKIPANEDVIVFNNNTAQGQKIVEYCRENNVDHVNYIVVPYNEIPQQQVIESLSTAKYIIGADTIVGPGGHLMNKYASYLLKDVTIIPANRVATFESTKALMKAVYQVNYEHFASETREISQHLNDQIEQIVAAIEEVNASIETTSSTVDLVSTKMIEDTTKVASIVDISNVLFQATANIGNV
;
A
#
# COMPACT_ATOMS: atom_id res chain seq x y z
N MET A 1 -11.88 2.94 -10.00
CA MET A 1 -12.00 3.35 -8.60
C MET A 1 -10.60 3.26 -8.04
N GLU A 2 -9.98 4.36 -7.66
CA GLU A 2 -8.55 4.40 -7.32
C GLU A 2 -8.26 3.49 -6.12
N ARG A 3 -7.59 2.35 -6.34
CA ARG A 3 -7.28 1.40 -5.28
C ARG A 3 -6.17 1.96 -4.41
N LYS A 4 -6.53 2.60 -3.29
CA LYS A 4 -5.56 3.10 -2.32
C LYS A 4 -4.76 1.96 -1.70
N ILE A 5 -3.46 2.18 -1.56
CA ILE A 5 -2.53 1.25 -0.92
C ILE A 5 -2.89 1.11 0.55
N ARG A 6 -2.94 -0.12 1.05
CA ARG A 6 -3.15 -0.42 2.47
C ARG A 6 -1.81 -0.70 3.13
N LEU A 7 -1.47 0.07 4.15
CA LEU A 7 -0.26 -0.09 4.93
C LEU A 7 -0.59 -0.30 6.41
N VAL A 8 -0.01 -1.35 7.00
CA VAL A 8 -0.15 -1.63 8.43
C VAL A 8 1.20 -1.46 9.12
N THR A 9 1.27 -0.59 10.13
CA THR A 9 2.43 -0.54 11.01
C THR A 9 2.31 -1.64 12.06
N VAL A 10 3.42 -2.33 12.33
CA VAL A 10 3.46 -3.45 13.29
C VAL A 10 4.56 -3.25 14.33
N GLY A 11 4.22 -3.58 15.57
CA GLY A 11 5.12 -3.52 16.72
C GLY A 11 4.85 -4.65 17.71
N SER A 12 5.68 -4.77 18.75
CA SER A 12 5.43 -5.72 19.84
C SER A 12 4.13 -5.43 20.59
N THR A 13 3.76 -4.15 20.64
CA THR A 13 2.49 -3.64 21.16
C THR A 13 1.85 -2.69 20.15
N GLU A 14 0.56 -2.42 20.34
CA GLU A 14 -0.16 -1.45 19.53
C GLU A 14 0.39 -0.03 19.70
N THR A 15 0.88 0.33 20.89
CA THR A 15 1.53 1.63 21.13
C THR A 15 2.77 1.83 20.25
N VAL A 16 3.62 0.81 20.13
CA VAL A 16 4.82 0.89 19.26
C VAL A 16 4.41 0.98 17.79
N ALA A 17 3.38 0.23 17.39
CA ALA A 17 2.84 0.33 16.04
C ALA A 17 2.25 1.72 15.75
N GLN A 18 1.57 2.32 16.74
CA GLN A 18 0.96 3.62 16.63
C GLN A 18 2.00 4.74 16.47
N GLU A 19 3.14 4.63 17.12
CA GLU A 19 4.27 5.56 16.93
C GLU A 19 4.79 5.54 15.49
N LEU A 20 4.97 4.34 14.92
CA LEU A 20 5.31 4.21 13.50
C LEU A 20 4.21 4.79 12.59
N LEU A 21 2.94 4.65 12.98
CA LEU A 21 1.81 5.14 12.19
C LEU A 21 1.78 6.66 12.10
N VAL A 22 2.21 7.37 13.16
CA VAL A 22 2.34 8.83 13.15
C VAL A 22 3.28 9.25 12.02
N VAL A 23 4.47 8.67 11.97
CA VAL A 23 5.46 8.93 10.90
C VAL A 23 4.88 8.60 9.52
N VAL A 24 4.24 7.44 9.37
CA VAL A 24 3.64 7.04 8.09
C VAL A 24 2.59 8.06 7.62
N ARG A 25 1.77 8.60 8.53
CA ARG A 25 0.75 9.61 8.21
C ARG A 25 1.33 10.98 7.90
N GLU A 26 2.47 11.33 8.47
CA GLU A 26 3.21 12.54 8.09
C GLU A 26 3.78 12.41 6.67
N MET A 27 4.26 11.22 6.30
CA MET A 27 4.80 10.95 4.97
C MET A 27 3.72 10.83 3.88
N PHE A 28 2.56 10.25 4.22
CA PHE A 28 1.45 10.00 3.29
C PHE A 28 0.11 10.40 3.93
N PRO A 29 -0.18 11.71 4.01
CA PRO A 29 -1.40 12.19 4.67
C PRO A 29 -2.69 11.67 4.03
N HIS A 30 -2.71 11.48 2.70
CA HIS A 30 -3.95 11.24 1.94
C HIS A 30 -3.85 10.12 0.87
N GLU A 31 -2.63 9.66 0.59
CA GLU A 31 -2.29 8.77 -0.52
C GLU A 31 -2.55 7.30 -0.18
N ILE A 32 -2.47 6.94 1.10
CA ILE A 32 -2.58 5.54 1.56
C ILE A 32 -3.61 5.40 2.68
N ILE A 33 -4.15 4.19 2.82
CA ILE A 33 -4.95 3.77 3.98
C ILE A 33 -3.99 3.15 4.99
N SER A 34 -3.81 3.80 6.14
CA SER A 34 -2.84 3.38 7.16
C SER A 34 -3.46 3.08 8.52
N SER A 35 -3.04 1.98 9.13
CA SER A 35 -3.48 1.53 10.47
C SER A 35 -2.33 0.91 11.26
N ALA A 36 -2.48 0.84 12.59
CA ALA A 36 -1.49 0.26 13.49
C ALA A 36 -2.06 -0.98 14.17
N MET A 37 -1.22 -2.00 14.40
CA MET A 37 -1.57 -3.13 15.24
C MET A 37 -0.34 -3.81 15.84
N ALA A 38 -0.53 -4.48 16.98
CA ALA A 38 0.48 -5.39 17.48
C ALA A 38 0.68 -6.56 16.49
N LEU A 39 1.92 -7.01 16.29
CA LEU A 39 2.25 -8.07 15.35
C LEU A 39 1.47 -9.37 15.62
N LYS A 40 1.28 -9.70 16.90
CA LYS A 40 0.47 -10.85 17.35
C LYS A 40 -1.01 -10.78 16.91
N SER A 41 -1.53 -9.57 16.70
CA SER A 41 -2.92 -9.30 16.34
C SER A 41 -3.15 -9.26 14.83
N VAL A 42 -2.09 -9.29 14.02
CA VAL A 42 -2.20 -9.43 12.55
C VAL A 42 -2.85 -10.78 12.27
N PRO A 43 -4.03 -10.91 11.64
CA PRO A 43 -4.64 -12.21 11.35
C PRO A 43 -3.83 -12.96 10.28
N ASP A 44 -3.57 -12.30 9.15
CA ASP A 44 -2.83 -12.79 8.00
C ASP A 44 -2.22 -11.64 7.18
N HIS A 45 -1.43 -11.94 6.15
CA HIS A 45 -0.72 -10.95 5.33
C HIS A 45 -1.57 -10.30 4.22
N SER A 46 -2.84 -10.66 4.06
CA SER A 46 -3.76 -10.17 3.02
C SER A 46 -4.46 -8.87 3.40
N ILE A 47 -4.48 -8.54 4.70
CA ILE A 47 -5.08 -7.31 5.25
C ILE A 47 -4.44 -6.04 4.70
N ALA A 48 -3.18 -6.12 4.25
CA ALA A 48 -2.40 -5.00 3.77
C ALA A 48 -1.55 -5.35 2.56
N ASP A 49 -1.23 -4.33 1.79
CA ASP A 49 -0.31 -4.43 0.67
C ASP A 49 1.14 -4.32 1.17
N LEU A 50 1.38 -3.47 2.19
CA LEU A 50 2.67 -3.30 2.86
C LEU A 50 2.53 -3.33 4.40
N PHE A 51 3.62 -3.72 5.06
CA PHE A 51 3.76 -3.69 6.51
C PHE A 51 5.02 -2.92 6.89
N ALA A 52 4.92 -1.95 7.80
CA ALA A 52 6.08 -1.21 8.29
C ALA A 52 6.44 -1.65 9.72
N ALA A 53 7.71 -1.97 9.94
CA ALA A 53 8.20 -2.47 11.23
C ALA A 53 9.56 -1.87 11.60
N LEU A 54 9.85 -1.78 12.90
CA LEU A 54 11.19 -1.44 13.38
C LEU A 54 12.22 -2.50 12.90
N PRO A 55 13.48 -2.13 12.65
CA PRO A 55 14.53 -3.07 12.23
C PRO A 55 14.63 -4.31 13.12
N THR A 56 14.53 -4.11 14.44
CA THR A 56 14.62 -5.17 15.45
C THR A 56 13.46 -6.17 15.43
N ARG A 57 12.39 -5.89 14.66
CA ARG A 57 11.18 -6.72 14.58
C ARG A 57 10.93 -7.31 13.19
N VAL A 58 11.80 -7.02 12.22
CA VAL A 58 11.67 -7.56 10.86
C VAL A 58 11.70 -9.09 10.87
N ALA A 59 12.66 -9.70 11.57
CA ALA A 59 12.79 -11.16 11.63
C ALA A 59 11.57 -11.84 12.26
N GLU A 60 10.98 -11.24 13.30
CA GLU A 60 9.75 -11.72 13.93
C GLU A 60 8.56 -11.56 12.99
N ALA A 61 8.43 -10.39 12.34
CA ALA A 61 7.36 -10.12 11.37
C ALA A 61 7.42 -11.07 10.17
N ALA A 62 8.62 -11.42 9.70
CA ALA A 62 8.86 -12.32 8.58
C ALA A 62 8.35 -13.76 8.81
N GLN A 63 8.10 -14.14 10.07
CA GLN A 63 7.51 -15.46 10.39
C GLN A 63 6.04 -15.55 9.96
N LYS A 64 5.34 -14.40 9.83
CA LYS A 64 3.91 -14.33 9.51
C LYS A 64 3.61 -13.56 8.22
N ILE A 65 4.45 -12.60 7.87
CA ILE A 65 4.28 -11.69 6.75
C ILE A 65 5.37 -11.99 5.72
N PRO A 66 5.04 -12.12 4.41
CA PRO A 66 6.05 -12.29 3.37
C PRO A 66 7.08 -11.16 3.40
N GLN A 67 8.37 -11.49 3.40
CA GLN A 67 9.47 -10.53 3.49
C GLN A 67 9.33 -9.35 2.50
N LYS A 68 8.87 -9.64 1.27
CA LYS A 68 8.67 -8.62 0.22
C LYS A 68 7.63 -7.54 0.55
N LYS A 69 6.75 -7.80 1.52
CA LYS A 69 5.75 -6.85 2.01
C LYS A 69 6.22 -6.07 3.23
N ILE A 70 7.33 -6.46 3.85
CA ILE A 70 7.85 -5.83 5.06
C ILE A 70 8.82 -4.74 4.66
N VAL A 71 8.56 -3.53 5.14
CA VAL A 71 9.45 -2.39 5.00
C VAL A 71 9.96 -1.99 6.37
N THR A 72 11.26 -1.79 6.48
CA THR A 72 11.87 -1.32 7.71
C THR A 72 11.67 0.19 7.85
N LEU A 73 11.08 0.61 8.96
CA LEU A 73 10.98 2.00 9.36
C LEU A 73 11.77 2.18 10.64
N GLU A 74 12.94 2.82 10.54
CA GLU A 74 13.83 3.03 11.69
C GLU A 74 13.57 4.40 12.30
N LEU A 75 13.42 4.44 13.62
CA LEU A 75 13.23 5.65 14.40
C LEU A 75 14.47 5.91 15.26
N VAL A 76 15.06 7.09 15.12
CA VAL A 76 16.25 7.56 15.86
C VAL A 76 15.91 8.81 16.66
N PRO A 77 16.60 9.10 17.77
CA PRO A 77 16.44 10.38 18.46
C PRO A 77 16.64 11.59 17.54
N ASP A 78 15.90 12.67 17.78
CA ASP A 78 16.04 13.91 17.03
C ASP A 78 17.36 14.66 17.35
N ALA A 79 17.68 15.68 16.55
CA ALA A 79 18.89 16.47 16.75
C ALA A 79 18.93 17.17 18.13
N LEU A 80 17.77 17.57 18.66
CA LEU A 80 17.68 18.29 19.92
C LEU A 80 18.09 17.40 21.10
N PHE A 81 17.78 16.10 21.04
CA PHE A 81 18.24 15.11 22.01
C PHE A 81 19.76 15.11 22.13
N TYR A 82 20.49 15.01 21.02
CA TYR A 82 21.96 15.00 21.04
C TYR A 82 22.55 16.32 21.51
N VAL A 83 21.97 17.46 21.09
CA VAL A 83 22.38 18.79 21.52
C VAL A 83 22.19 18.98 23.02
N ALA A 84 21.14 18.41 23.61
CA ALA A 84 20.91 18.47 25.04
C ALA A 84 21.97 17.67 25.83
N ILE A 85 22.32 16.48 25.36
CA ILE A 85 23.36 15.64 25.98
C ILE A 85 24.75 16.28 25.81
N ALA A 86 25.02 16.93 24.66
CA ALA A 86 26.28 17.64 24.41
C ALA A 86 26.57 18.82 25.38
N LYS A 87 25.56 19.27 26.13
CA LYS A 87 25.71 20.31 27.17
C LYS A 87 26.10 19.74 28.54
N ILE A 88 26.06 18.42 28.70
CA ILE A 88 26.44 17.77 29.95
C ILE A 88 27.95 17.91 30.13
N PRO A 89 28.46 18.20 31.34
CA PRO A 89 29.90 18.24 31.58
C PRO A 89 30.57 16.90 31.25
N ALA A 90 31.79 16.97 30.71
CA ALA A 90 32.56 15.77 30.37
C ALA A 90 32.82 14.87 31.59
N ASN A 91 32.77 13.57 31.37
CA ASN A 91 32.92 12.47 32.33
C ASN A 91 31.82 12.38 33.40
N GLU A 92 30.70 13.11 33.26
CA GLU A 92 29.52 12.88 34.10
C GLU A 92 28.82 11.56 33.71
N ASP A 93 28.18 10.94 34.69
CA ASP A 93 27.40 9.73 34.50
C ASP A 93 25.99 10.07 33.99
N VAL A 94 25.58 9.40 32.93
CA VAL A 94 24.27 9.56 32.29
C VAL A 94 23.54 8.23 32.32
N ILE A 95 22.44 8.17 33.08
CA ILE A 95 21.60 6.99 33.16
C ILE A 95 20.76 6.87 31.89
N VAL A 96 20.91 5.76 31.17
CA VAL A 96 20.05 5.40 30.04
C VAL A 96 18.94 4.50 30.54
N PHE A 97 17.80 5.09 30.88
CA PHE A 97 16.66 4.39 31.46
C PHE A 97 15.77 3.81 30.36
N ASN A 98 15.70 2.48 30.28
CA ASN A 98 14.95 1.79 29.23
C ASN A 98 14.39 0.44 29.71
N ASN A 99 13.48 -0.15 28.94
CA ASN A 99 12.81 -1.41 29.29
C ASN A 99 13.75 -2.63 29.31
N ASN A 100 14.76 -2.68 28.44
CA ASN A 100 15.72 -3.77 28.31
C ASN A 100 17.09 -3.23 27.91
N THR A 101 18.13 -4.04 28.14
CA THR A 101 19.52 -3.68 27.83
C THR A 101 19.71 -3.38 26.34
N ALA A 102 19.09 -4.16 25.46
CA ALA A 102 19.26 -4.01 24.02
C ALA A 102 18.80 -2.63 23.51
N GLN A 103 17.62 -2.15 23.94
CA GLN A 103 17.12 -0.82 23.55
C GLN A 103 17.90 0.31 24.21
N GLY A 104 18.33 0.13 25.47
CA GLY A 104 19.21 1.09 26.14
C GLY A 104 20.55 1.24 25.41
N GLN A 105 21.19 0.13 25.06
CA GLN A 105 22.46 0.13 24.33
C GLN A 105 22.34 0.76 22.93
N LYS A 106 21.18 0.64 22.28
CA LYS A 106 20.93 1.28 20.99
C LYS A 106 20.88 2.81 21.10
N ILE A 107 20.31 3.35 22.18
CA ILE A 107 20.38 4.80 22.46
C ILE A 107 21.84 5.24 22.64
N VAL A 108 22.64 4.46 23.37
CA VAL A 108 24.07 4.73 23.53
C VAL A 108 24.77 4.75 22.18
N GLU A 109 24.56 3.72 21.35
CA GLU A 109 25.13 3.64 20.00
C GLU A 109 24.79 4.89 19.17
N TYR A 110 23.53 5.31 19.16
CA TYR A 110 23.12 6.53 18.46
C TYR A 110 23.82 7.80 18.98
N CYS A 111 24.05 7.92 20.29
CA CYS A 111 24.82 9.02 20.84
C CYS A 111 26.27 9.00 20.36
N ARG A 112 26.92 7.83 20.34
CA ARG A 112 28.29 7.66 19.87
C ARG A 112 28.45 7.96 18.38
N GLU A 113 27.50 7.47 17.57
CA GLU A 113 27.44 7.77 16.12
C GLU A 113 27.33 9.28 15.83
N ASN A 114 26.77 10.05 16.78
CA ASN A 114 26.66 11.51 16.72
C ASN A 114 27.77 12.25 17.48
N ASN A 115 28.89 11.58 17.80
CA ASN A 115 30.07 12.11 18.51
C ASN A 115 29.78 12.65 19.92
N VAL A 116 28.77 12.10 20.59
CA VAL A 116 28.41 12.45 21.97
C VAL A 116 29.05 11.44 22.93
N ASP A 117 30.39 11.34 22.91
CA ASP A 117 31.17 10.32 23.64
C ASP A 117 31.79 10.82 24.94
N HIS A 118 31.64 12.11 25.25
CA HIS A 118 32.29 12.77 26.39
C HIS A 118 31.67 12.43 27.75
N VAL A 119 30.58 11.65 27.82
CA VAL A 119 29.88 11.27 29.05
C VAL A 119 29.90 9.75 29.25
N ASN A 120 29.70 9.30 30.49
CA ASN A 120 29.65 7.88 30.82
C ASN A 120 28.21 7.37 30.79
N TYR A 121 27.86 6.62 29.75
CA TYR A 121 26.53 6.01 29.65
C TYR A 121 26.39 4.77 30.52
N ILE A 122 25.39 4.76 31.40
CA ILE A 122 25.05 3.62 32.26
C ILE A 122 23.63 3.17 31.94
N VAL A 123 23.49 2.00 31.32
CA VAL A 123 22.18 1.45 30.96
C VAL A 123 21.49 0.88 32.18
N VAL A 124 20.25 1.32 32.44
CA VAL A 124 19.38 0.82 33.52
C VAL A 124 18.14 0.15 32.90
N PRO A 125 18.17 -1.18 32.71
CA PRO A 125 17.10 -1.94 32.06
C PRO A 125 16.03 -2.39 33.08
N TYR A 126 15.00 -1.57 33.31
CA TYR A 126 14.10 -1.73 34.47
C TYR A 126 13.25 -3.02 34.49
N ASN A 127 13.14 -3.77 33.37
CA ASN A 127 12.47 -5.08 33.38
C ASN A 127 13.44 -6.25 33.64
N GLU A 128 14.75 -6.02 33.61
CA GLU A 128 15.77 -7.07 33.69
C GLU A 128 16.48 -7.10 35.04
N ILE A 129 16.49 -5.99 35.76
CA ILE A 129 17.12 -5.88 37.09
C ILE A 129 16.08 -5.69 38.21
N PRO A 130 16.40 -6.09 39.45
CA PRO A 130 15.52 -5.87 40.60
C PRO A 130 15.17 -4.39 40.79
N GLN A 131 13.92 -4.12 41.20
CA GLN A 131 13.42 -2.76 41.42
C GLN A 131 14.31 -1.94 42.37
N GLN A 132 14.87 -2.57 43.40
CA GLN A 132 15.76 -1.92 44.35
C GLN A 132 17.02 -1.36 43.66
N GLN A 133 17.61 -2.12 42.74
CA GLN A 133 18.77 -1.66 41.96
C GLN A 133 18.41 -0.53 41.00
N VAL A 134 17.20 -0.55 40.44
CA VAL A 134 16.68 0.58 39.64
C VAL A 134 16.60 1.84 40.50
N ILE A 135 16.02 1.74 41.69
CA ILE A 135 15.88 2.88 42.62
C ILE A 135 17.25 3.42 43.03
N GLU A 136 18.19 2.54 43.38
CA GLU A 136 19.56 2.92 43.75
C GLU A 136 20.22 3.73 42.63
N SER A 137 20.18 3.22 41.38
CA SER A 137 20.73 3.92 40.21
C SER A 137 20.05 5.27 39.94
N LEU A 138 18.73 5.36 40.14
CA LEU A 138 17.97 6.59 39.91
C LEU A 138 18.16 7.63 41.02
N SER A 139 18.40 7.20 42.26
CA SER A 139 18.50 8.08 43.43
C SER A 139 19.73 8.98 43.45
N THR A 140 20.76 8.61 42.69
CA THR A 140 22.02 9.36 42.57
C THR A 140 22.19 9.98 41.19
N ALA A 141 21.27 9.74 40.26
CA ALA A 141 21.36 10.19 38.88
C ALA A 141 21.12 11.70 38.75
N LYS A 142 22.12 12.43 38.24
CA LYS A 142 21.96 13.84 37.84
C LYS A 142 21.34 13.96 36.45
N TYR A 143 21.63 13.02 35.55
CA TYR A 143 21.20 13.03 34.16
C TYR A 143 20.54 11.70 33.81
N ILE A 144 19.34 11.76 33.25
CA ILE A 144 18.60 10.58 32.79
C ILE A 144 18.16 10.81 31.35
N ILE A 145 18.44 9.84 30.50
CA ILE A 145 18.01 9.83 29.09
C ILE A 145 17.24 8.55 28.80
N GLY A 146 16.38 8.58 27.79
CA GLY A 146 15.59 7.43 27.36
C GLY A 146 14.54 7.84 26.34
N ALA A 147 13.79 6.88 25.79
CA ALA A 147 12.68 7.19 24.90
C ALA A 147 11.65 8.11 25.60
N ASP A 148 11.07 9.06 24.88
CA ASP A 148 10.09 10.00 25.44
C ASP A 148 8.92 9.28 26.14
N THR A 149 8.40 8.20 25.54
CA THR A 149 7.35 7.35 26.14
C THR A 149 7.74 6.69 27.47
N ILE A 150 9.03 6.67 27.80
CA ILE A 150 9.57 6.06 29.03
C ILE A 150 9.98 7.14 30.03
N VAL A 151 10.79 8.13 29.64
CA VAL A 151 11.35 9.14 30.56
C VAL A 151 10.62 10.48 30.53
N GLY A 152 9.86 10.76 29.46
CA GLY A 152 9.13 12.00 29.28
C GLY A 152 7.92 12.16 30.22
N PRO A 153 7.19 13.29 30.10
CA PRO A 153 6.01 13.56 30.92
C PRO A 153 4.96 12.43 30.80
N GLY A 154 4.59 11.84 31.93
CA GLY A 154 3.65 10.71 31.96
C GLY A 154 4.24 9.36 31.51
N GLY A 155 5.55 9.29 31.26
CA GLY A 155 6.28 8.06 30.96
C GLY A 155 6.45 7.16 32.19
N HIS A 156 6.97 5.95 31.97
CA HIS A 156 7.18 4.94 33.02
C HIS A 156 8.05 5.45 34.19
N LEU A 157 9.10 6.22 33.89
CA LEU A 157 9.98 6.82 34.89
C LEU A 157 9.20 7.72 35.85
N MET A 158 8.44 8.66 35.30
CA MET A 158 7.69 9.64 36.09
C MET A 158 6.54 8.99 36.87
N ASN A 159 5.87 7.99 36.29
CA ASN A 159 4.74 7.34 36.95
C ASN A 159 5.17 6.42 38.10
N LYS A 160 6.33 5.77 38.00
CA LYS A 160 6.74 4.72 38.96
C LYS A 160 7.88 5.14 39.89
N TYR A 161 8.76 6.01 39.42
CA TYR A 161 10.02 6.31 40.11
C TYR A 161 10.23 7.78 40.48
N ALA A 162 9.28 8.68 40.17
CA ALA A 162 9.44 10.13 40.41
C ALA A 162 9.84 10.49 41.85
N SER A 163 9.33 9.78 42.86
CA SER A 163 9.65 10.04 44.27
C SER A 163 11.10 9.72 44.66
N TYR A 164 11.80 8.94 43.84
CA TYR A 164 13.19 8.53 44.09
C TYR A 164 14.20 9.40 43.33
N LEU A 165 13.74 10.31 42.47
CA LEU A 165 14.63 11.16 41.68
C LEU A 165 15.17 12.31 42.53
N LEU A 166 16.38 12.77 42.20
CA LEU A 166 16.91 14.03 42.73
C LEU A 166 16.00 15.20 42.33
N LYS A 167 15.90 16.22 43.20
CA LYS A 167 15.05 17.39 42.94
C LYS A 167 15.50 18.20 41.72
N ASP A 168 16.79 18.16 41.42
CA ASP A 168 17.48 18.87 40.34
C ASP A 168 17.94 17.94 39.21
N VAL A 169 17.35 16.74 39.11
CA VAL A 169 17.64 15.82 38.01
C VAL A 169 17.30 16.46 36.67
N THR A 170 18.18 16.29 35.69
CA THR A 170 17.93 16.66 34.30
C THR A 170 17.50 15.43 33.53
N ILE A 171 16.24 15.44 33.06
CA ILE A 171 15.69 14.36 32.23
C ILE A 171 15.65 14.85 30.78
N ILE A 172 16.26 14.09 29.88
CA ILE A 172 16.33 14.39 28.45
C ILE A 172 15.58 13.28 27.69
N PRO A 173 14.30 13.50 27.34
CA PRO A 173 13.55 12.54 26.54
C PRO A 173 14.02 12.52 25.09
N ALA A 174 14.17 11.33 24.53
CA ALA A 174 14.42 11.11 23.11
C ALA A 174 13.09 11.07 22.36
N ASN A 175 12.74 12.20 21.75
CA ASN A 175 11.76 12.21 20.67
C ASN A 175 12.37 11.52 19.47
N ARG A 176 11.66 10.55 18.89
CA ARG A 176 12.19 9.77 17.78
C ARG A 176 11.57 10.21 16.46
N VAL A 177 12.44 10.35 15.46
CA VAL A 177 12.10 10.68 14.09
C VAL A 177 12.56 9.57 13.16
N ALA A 178 11.91 9.41 12.02
CA ALA A 178 12.34 8.41 11.06
C ALA A 178 13.66 8.79 10.39
N THR A 179 14.51 7.81 10.15
CA THR A 179 15.74 8.03 9.38
C THR A 179 15.41 8.34 7.93
N PHE A 180 16.25 9.15 7.27
CA PHE A 180 16.09 9.45 5.85
C PHE A 180 16.08 8.18 4.98
N GLU A 181 16.97 7.22 5.26
CA GLU A 181 17.07 5.97 4.49
C GLU A 181 15.82 5.09 4.66
N SER A 182 15.28 4.97 5.88
CA SER A 182 14.06 4.17 6.09
C SER A 182 12.81 4.85 5.51
N THR A 183 12.73 6.19 5.59
CA THR A 183 11.72 7.01 4.92
C THR A 183 11.75 6.79 3.40
N LYS A 184 12.94 6.87 2.79
CA LYS A 184 13.14 6.63 1.36
C LYS A 184 12.77 5.20 0.95
N ALA A 185 13.16 4.20 1.75
CA ALA A 185 12.80 2.81 1.51
C ALA A 185 11.28 2.62 1.51
N LEU A 186 10.59 3.25 2.46
CA LEU A 186 9.14 3.23 2.55
C LEU A 186 8.45 3.93 1.38
N MET A 187 8.91 5.12 0.99
CA MET A 187 8.44 5.80 -0.22
C MET A 187 8.59 4.92 -1.45
N LYS A 188 9.78 4.33 -1.65
CA LYS A 188 10.02 3.45 -2.79
C LYS A 188 9.07 2.25 -2.81
N ALA A 189 8.84 1.62 -1.67
CA ALA A 189 7.92 0.48 -1.57
C ALA A 189 6.48 0.88 -1.90
N VAL A 190 6.00 2.01 -1.38
CA VAL A 190 4.66 2.54 -1.67
C VAL A 190 4.53 2.84 -3.17
N TYR A 191 5.48 3.55 -3.77
CA TYR A 191 5.45 3.85 -5.20
C TYR A 191 5.54 2.60 -6.07
N GLN A 192 6.31 1.59 -5.65
CA GLN A 192 6.39 0.33 -6.36
C GLN A 192 5.04 -0.40 -6.38
N VAL A 193 4.36 -0.50 -5.24
CA VAL A 193 3.02 -1.10 -5.18
C VAL A 193 2.03 -0.31 -6.05
N ASN A 194 2.12 1.02 -6.03
CA ASN A 194 1.26 1.86 -6.85
C ASN A 194 1.48 1.59 -8.35
N TYR A 195 2.75 1.52 -8.76
CA TYR A 195 3.13 1.23 -10.13
C TYR A 195 2.68 -0.17 -10.57
N GLU A 196 2.81 -1.18 -9.70
CA GLU A 196 2.34 -2.54 -9.96
C GLU A 196 0.82 -2.58 -10.16
N HIS A 197 0.05 -1.85 -9.34
CA HIS A 197 -1.40 -1.71 -9.54
C HIS A 197 -1.73 -1.05 -10.88
N PHE A 198 -1.12 0.10 -11.18
CA PHE A 198 -1.36 0.84 -12.43
C PHE A 198 -1.01 0.01 -13.67
N ALA A 199 0.10 -0.72 -13.63
CA ALA A 199 0.52 -1.60 -14.73
C ALA A 199 -0.45 -2.78 -14.91
N SER A 200 -1.01 -3.34 -13.83
CA SER A 200 -2.03 -4.39 -13.91
C SER A 200 -3.31 -3.86 -14.53
N GLU A 201 -3.82 -2.72 -14.06
CA GLU A 201 -5.02 -2.09 -14.60
C GLU A 201 -4.87 -1.77 -16.10
N THR A 202 -3.71 -1.25 -16.51
CA THR A 202 -3.42 -0.96 -17.92
C THR A 202 -3.44 -2.23 -18.78
N ARG A 203 -2.89 -3.35 -18.27
CA ARG A 203 -2.93 -4.64 -18.98
C ARG A 203 -4.36 -5.17 -19.10
N GLU A 204 -5.14 -5.11 -18.03
CA GLU A 204 -6.53 -5.56 -18.02
C GLU A 204 -7.37 -4.77 -19.03
N ILE A 205 -7.22 -3.44 -19.06
CA ILE A 205 -7.89 -2.59 -20.07
C ILE A 205 -7.44 -2.97 -21.48
N SER A 206 -6.14 -3.19 -21.71
CA SER A 206 -5.64 -3.55 -23.04
C SER A 206 -6.17 -4.91 -23.51
N GLN A 207 -6.25 -5.89 -22.61
CA GLN A 207 -6.85 -7.19 -22.90
C GLN A 207 -8.32 -7.06 -23.24
N HIS A 208 -9.08 -6.30 -22.43
CA HIS A 208 -10.50 -6.07 -22.68
C HIS A 208 -10.76 -5.40 -24.04
N LEU A 209 -9.94 -4.41 -24.43
CA LEU A 209 -10.05 -3.76 -25.73
C LEU A 209 -9.73 -4.71 -26.88
N ASN A 210 -8.74 -5.59 -26.73
CA ASN A 210 -8.44 -6.60 -27.75
C ASN A 210 -9.61 -7.58 -27.92
N ASP A 211 -10.18 -8.07 -26.82
CA ASP A 211 -11.35 -8.95 -26.84
C ASP A 211 -12.55 -8.28 -27.55
N GLN A 212 -12.76 -6.97 -27.30
CA GLN A 212 -13.80 -6.19 -27.99
C GLN A 212 -13.52 -6.04 -29.50
N ILE A 213 -12.27 -5.84 -29.90
CA ILE A 213 -11.89 -5.78 -31.33
C ILE A 213 -12.16 -7.12 -32.01
N GLU A 214 -11.80 -8.24 -31.38
CA GLU A 214 -12.07 -9.58 -31.93
C GLU A 214 -13.57 -9.82 -32.11
N GLN A 215 -14.40 -9.41 -31.14
CA GLN A 215 -15.86 -9.49 -31.25
C GLN A 215 -16.42 -8.64 -32.40
N ILE A 216 -15.90 -7.43 -32.60
CA ILE A 216 -16.31 -6.56 -33.72
C ILE A 216 -15.93 -7.20 -35.06
N VAL A 217 -14.74 -7.77 -35.18
CA VAL A 217 -14.29 -8.45 -36.40
C VAL A 217 -15.22 -9.62 -36.73
N ALA A 218 -15.55 -10.46 -35.74
CA ALA A 218 -16.48 -11.57 -35.94
C ALA A 218 -17.88 -11.10 -36.39
N ALA A 219 -18.39 -10.01 -35.80
CA ALA A 219 -19.67 -9.42 -36.22
C ALA A 219 -19.62 -8.86 -37.66
N ILE A 220 -18.50 -8.28 -38.08
CA ILE A 220 -18.30 -7.81 -39.46
C ILE A 220 -18.30 -8.98 -40.44
N GLU A 221 -17.65 -10.10 -40.10
CA GLU A 221 -17.66 -11.31 -40.93
C GLU A 221 -19.08 -11.88 -41.09
N GLU A 222 -19.86 -11.93 -40.01
CA GLU A 222 -21.26 -12.36 -40.05
C GLU A 222 -22.12 -11.45 -40.95
N VAL A 223 -21.95 -10.12 -40.82
CA VAL A 223 -22.66 -9.15 -41.67
C VAL A 223 -22.26 -9.31 -43.14
N ASN A 224 -20.98 -9.51 -43.44
CA ASN A 224 -20.52 -9.73 -44.81
C ASN A 224 -21.13 -11.01 -45.42
N ALA A 225 -21.17 -12.11 -44.68
CA ALA A 225 -21.83 -13.35 -45.12
C ALA A 225 -23.34 -13.16 -45.37
N SER A 226 -24.00 -12.35 -44.53
CA SER A 226 -25.41 -11.99 -44.70
C SER A 226 -25.64 -11.14 -45.96
N ILE A 227 -24.75 -10.17 -46.23
CA ILE A 227 -24.78 -9.35 -47.45
C ILE A 227 -24.60 -10.22 -48.70
N GLU A 228 -23.63 -11.14 -48.73
CA GLU A 228 -23.42 -12.05 -49.86
C GLU A 228 -24.66 -12.93 -50.12
N THR A 229 -25.27 -13.45 -49.04
CA THR A 229 -26.50 -14.25 -49.13
C THR A 229 -27.67 -13.42 -49.69
N THR A 230 -27.80 -12.18 -49.22
CA THR A 230 -28.85 -11.25 -49.67
C THR A 230 -28.63 -10.88 -51.13
N SER A 231 -27.40 -10.57 -51.54
CA SER A 231 -27.04 -10.27 -52.93
C SER A 231 -27.39 -11.44 -53.85
N SER A 232 -27.00 -12.66 -53.48
CA SER A 232 -27.32 -13.87 -54.23
C SER A 232 -28.83 -14.10 -54.37
N THR A 233 -29.59 -13.80 -53.30
CA THR A 233 -31.05 -13.89 -53.29
C THR A 233 -31.69 -12.84 -54.20
N VAL A 234 -31.18 -11.60 -54.19
CA VAL A 234 -31.63 -10.52 -55.09
C VAL A 234 -31.38 -10.89 -56.55
N ASP A 235 -30.21 -11.43 -56.87
CA ASP A 235 -29.89 -11.90 -58.23
C ASP A 235 -30.84 -13.01 -58.70
N LEU A 236 -31.15 -13.96 -57.81
CA LEU A 236 -32.12 -15.04 -58.08
C LEU A 236 -33.52 -14.46 -58.35
N VAL A 237 -33.99 -13.54 -57.50
CA VAL A 237 -35.31 -12.90 -57.65
C VAL A 237 -35.37 -12.09 -58.93
N SER A 238 -34.32 -11.32 -59.24
CA SER A 238 -34.21 -10.53 -60.47
C SER A 238 -34.33 -11.44 -61.70
N THR A 239 -33.57 -12.55 -61.73
CA THR A 239 -33.63 -13.54 -62.81
C THR A 239 -35.04 -14.10 -62.98
N LYS A 240 -35.68 -14.52 -61.88
CA LYS A 240 -37.04 -15.05 -61.91
C LYS A 240 -38.07 -14.02 -62.36
N MET A 241 -37.90 -12.76 -61.98
CA MET A 241 -38.78 -11.66 -62.39
C MET A 241 -38.70 -11.42 -63.90
N ILE A 242 -37.50 -11.51 -64.50
CA ILE A 242 -37.32 -11.45 -65.96
C ILE A 242 -38.03 -12.62 -66.65
N GLU A 243 -37.89 -13.84 -66.12
CA GLU A 243 -38.58 -15.02 -66.66
C GLU A 243 -40.10 -14.86 -66.61
N ASP A 244 -40.64 -14.43 -65.48
CA ASP A 244 -42.08 -14.27 -65.31
C ASP A 244 -42.62 -13.12 -66.16
N THR A 245 -41.87 -12.03 -66.33
CA THR A 245 -42.21 -10.96 -67.28
C THR A 245 -42.31 -11.50 -68.71
N THR A 246 -41.38 -12.38 -69.10
CA THR A 246 -41.38 -13.02 -70.43
C THR A 246 -42.58 -13.97 -70.61
N LYS A 247 -42.96 -14.72 -69.56
CA LYS A 247 -44.17 -15.55 -69.57
C LYS A 247 -45.43 -14.72 -69.67
N VAL A 248 -45.54 -13.61 -68.93
CA VAL A 248 -46.69 -12.71 -68.98
C VAL A 248 -46.83 -12.12 -70.38
N ALA A 249 -45.74 -11.66 -71.00
CA ALA A 249 -45.77 -11.19 -72.38
C ALA A 249 -46.33 -12.27 -73.34
N SER A 250 -45.86 -13.51 -73.20
CA SER A 250 -46.38 -14.65 -73.99
C SER A 250 -47.88 -14.91 -73.74
N ILE A 251 -48.35 -14.81 -72.50
CA ILE A 251 -49.77 -14.98 -72.16
C ILE A 251 -50.63 -13.85 -72.76
N VAL A 252 -50.13 -12.61 -72.73
CA VAL A 252 -50.78 -11.46 -73.36
C VAL A 252 -50.90 -11.69 -74.87
N ASP A 253 -49.83 -12.16 -75.52
CA ASP A 253 -49.85 -12.49 -76.95
C ASP A 253 -50.88 -13.59 -77.27
N ILE A 254 -50.89 -14.68 -76.50
CA ILE A 254 -51.89 -15.75 -76.65
C ILE A 254 -53.31 -15.24 -76.42
N SER A 255 -53.51 -14.37 -75.43
CA SER A 255 -54.82 -13.78 -75.12
C SER A 255 -55.30 -12.87 -76.26
N ASN A 256 -54.40 -12.12 -76.89
CA ASN A 256 -54.71 -11.33 -78.08
C ASN A 256 -55.09 -12.23 -79.27
N VAL A 257 -54.37 -13.34 -79.48
CA VAL A 257 -54.71 -14.33 -80.52
C VAL A 257 -56.10 -14.94 -80.26
N LEU A 258 -56.40 -15.33 -79.02
CA LEU A 258 -57.72 -15.84 -78.62
C LEU A 258 -58.81 -14.78 -78.80
N PHE A 259 -58.57 -13.53 -78.42
CA PHE A 259 -59.51 -12.43 -78.61
C PHE A 259 -59.83 -12.24 -80.10
N GLN A 260 -58.83 -12.21 -80.98
CA GLN A 260 -59.02 -12.12 -82.43
C GLN A 260 -59.78 -13.34 -82.99
N ALA A 261 -59.46 -14.55 -82.53
CA ALA A 261 -60.17 -15.75 -82.94
C ALA A 261 -61.65 -15.73 -82.52
N THR A 262 -61.94 -15.23 -81.31
CA THR A 262 -63.31 -15.12 -80.79
C THR A 262 -64.10 -14.03 -81.54
N ALA A 263 -63.47 -12.90 -81.87
CA ALA A 263 -64.05 -11.85 -82.70
C ALA A 263 -64.41 -12.35 -84.12
N ASN A 264 -63.60 -13.25 -84.67
CA ASN A 264 -63.90 -13.89 -85.97
C ASN A 264 -65.06 -14.90 -85.90
N ILE A 265 -65.33 -15.48 -84.73
CA ILE A 265 -66.48 -16.38 -84.51
C ILE A 265 -67.78 -15.60 -84.31
N GLY A 266 -67.73 -14.45 -83.65
CA GLY A 266 -68.92 -13.59 -83.43
C GLY A 266 -69.43 -12.84 -84.67
N ASN A 267 -68.77 -13.00 -85.82
CA ASN A 267 -69.16 -12.44 -87.12
C ASN A 267 -69.82 -13.49 -88.05
N VAL A 268 -70.37 -14.57 -87.47
CA VAL A 268 -71.22 -15.57 -88.13
C VAL A 268 -72.65 -15.43 -87.63
#